data_AF-A0A5N5WI40-F1
#
_entry.id   AF-A0A5N5WI40-F1
#
_cell.length_a   1.000
_cell.length_b   1.000
_cell.length_c   1.000
_cell.angle_alpha   90.00
_cell.angle_beta   90.00
_cell.angle_gamma   90.00
#
_symmetry.space_group_name_H-M   'P 1'
#
loop_
_entity.id
_entity.type
_entity.pdbx_description
1 polymer ?
#
loop_
_entity_poly.entity_id
_entity_poly.type
_entity_poly.pdbx_seq_one_letter_code
_entity_poly.pdbx_strand_id
1 'polypeptide(L)'
;MAESSNSAAASGQPQTTAKPAKAPNPVWKMMGMPNFRLKLPSRNWMIFLTITGSFTGALIYDRKQKKRAQQKWCDLVAHLANEPLPVEQTRRKLTVFLAAPPGDGLRVAREHFKEYVKPILVAAALDYQVIEGRREGDVRAGLAERIRKFRRKSGEPSTVVEEAGIEEVVADARQKIGVIEEPVPKGDLVIGRHTWREYVRGLHEGWLGPLDPPQPPVVPTDALSPPEGAETSSPVDGAPVVENLEKTVEPEKKDEPEKKEEKPSKPTGPTPAYISPADYSSQSLPRSLPQSLDGSVPVHFPHILGFLNTPIRIYRYLNQRHLADSVGREVAGIVLASATRPYGDKSFSADSEFAPAGVDAAPLSDNLMGGNYEQQTILEEEEKEWHKSVHKKDESNPDKEREWLDTVVLDPRIATRMQRYVLSPEDESRSQRIAEGVEYILGEERPVPVPFWRRMWIKYGYGEDDETLKMKPILGNIDGEDI
;
A
#
# COMPACT_ATOMS: atom_id res chain seq x y z
N MET A 1 -15.07 -72.14 5.87
CA MET A 1 -14.09 -71.89 6.95
C MET A 1 -12.88 -72.76 6.70
N ALA A 2 -11.69 -72.18 6.57
CA ALA A 2 -10.47 -72.92 6.25
C ALA A 2 -9.30 -72.34 7.05
N GLU A 3 -8.92 -73.03 8.13
CA GLU A 3 -7.70 -72.75 8.88
C GLU A 3 -6.64 -73.76 8.47
N SER A 4 -5.78 -73.36 7.53
CA SER A 4 -4.64 -74.17 7.08
C SER A 4 -3.43 -73.89 7.97
N SER A 5 -3.05 -74.87 8.78
CA SER A 5 -1.85 -74.85 9.61
C SER A 5 -0.58 -74.83 8.72
N ASN A 6 -0.05 -73.63 8.50
CA ASN A 6 0.98 -73.40 7.49
C ASN A 6 2.39 -73.83 7.95
N SER A 7 2.64 -75.14 7.88
CA SER A 7 3.98 -75.73 8.08
C SER A 7 4.88 -75.41 6.89
N ALA A 8 5.82 -74.50 7.07
CA ALA A 8 6.82 -74.13 6.07
C ALA A 8 8.24 -74.21 6.64
N ALA A 9 9.11 -74.96 5.97
CA ALA A 9 10.42 -75.38 6.46
C ALA A 9 11.37 -74.22 6.82
N ALA A 10 12.23 -74.49 7.82
CA ALA A 10 13.37 -73.64 8.12
C ALA A 10 14.33 -73.58 6.92
N SER A 11 14.53 -72.40 6.36
CA SER A 11 15.57 -72.11 5.38
C SER A 11 16.69 -71.32 6.08
N GLY A 12 17.92 -71.84 6.02
CA GLY A 12 19.04 -71.29 6.77
C GLY A 12 19.46 -69.91 6.23
N GLN A 13 19.52 -68.91 7.11
CA GLN A 13 20.19 -67.64 6.78
C GLN A 13 21.69 -67.89 6.61
N PRO A 14 22.31 -67.56 5.46
CA PRO A 14 23.76 -67.46 5.39
C PRO A 14 24.19 -66.26 6.25
N GLN A 15 24.95 -66.52 7.33
CA GLN A 15 25.52 -65.46 8.15
C GLN A 15 26.43 -64.57 7.28
N THR A 16 26.01 -63.34 7.02
CA THR A 16 26.81 -62.37 6.28
C THR A 16 28.00 -61.95 7.14
N THR A 17 29.19 -62.44 6.78
CA THR A 17 30.42 -62.14 7.51
C THR A 17 30.64 -60.63 7.58
N ALA A 18 30.71 -60.11 8.80
CA ALA A 18 30.84 -58.68 9.04
C ALA A 18 32.19 -58.17 8.49
N LYS A 19 32.14 -57.46 7.34
CA LYS A 19 33.34 -56.89 6.73
C LYS A 19 34.03 -55.96 7.74
N PRO A 20 35.35 -56.08 7.95
CA PRO A 20 36.05 -55.30 8.98
C PRO A 20 35.88 -53.80 8.73
N ALA A 21 35.58 -53.06 9.80
CA ALA A 21 35.34 -51.64 9.72
C ALA A 21 36.63 -50.92 9.27
N LYS A 22 36.61 -50.31 8.07
CA LYS A 22 37.73 -49.52 7.56
C LYS A 22 38.15 -48.47 8.60
N ALA A 23 39.47 -48.35 8.80
CA ALA A 23 40.05 -47.41 9.75
C ALA A 23 39.57 -45.96 9.47
N PRO A 24 39.34 -45.15 10.51
CA PRO A 24 38.92 -43.76 10.32
C PRO A 24 40.03 -42.93 9.65
N ASN A 25 39.63 -42.04 8.74
CA ASN A 25 40.57 -41.18 8.01
C ASN A 25 41.39 -40.31 8.99
N PRO A 26 42.74 -40.29 8.89
CA PRO A 26 43.61 -39.72 9.92
C PRO A 26 43.39 -38.22 10.16
N VAL A 27 43.01 -37.47 9.12
CA VAL A 27 42.67 -36.04 9.20
C VAL A 27 41.56 -35.77 10.24
N TRP A 28 40.53 -36.62 10.30
CA TRP A 28 39.42 -36.47 11.24
C TRP A 28 39.80 -36.87 12.66
N LYS A 29 40.76 -37.79 12.82
CA LYS A 29 41.36 -38.12 14.12
C LYS A 29 42.22 -36.97 14.66
N MET A 30 42.95 -36.25 13.79
CA MET A 30 43.69 -35.04 14.16
C MET A 30 42.75 -33.86 14.48
N MET A 31 41.61 -33.76 13.80
CA MET A 31 40.57 -32.74 14.04
C MET A 31 39.66 -33.04 15.26
N GLY A 32 40.08 -33.92 16.17
CA GLY A 32 39.30 -34.28 17.38
C GLY A 32 38.00 -35.06 17.14
N MET A 33 37.69 -35.44 15.89
CA MET A 33 36.43 -36.09 15.49
C MET A 33 36.66 -37.49 14.86
N PRO A 34 37.31 -38.44 15.56
CA PRO A 34 37.76 -39.71 14.97
C PRO A 34 36.63 -40.61 14.43
N ASN A 35 35.39 -40.42 14.90
CA ASN A 35 34.23 -41.20 14.48
C ASN A 35 33.36 -40.50 13.42
N PHE A 36 33.72 -39.29 12.96
CA PHE A 36 32.90 -38.55 12.00
C PHE A 36 32.94 -39.21 10.61
N ARG A 37 31.83 -39.86 10.26
CA ARG A 37 31.65 -40.54 8.97
C ARG A 37 30.61 -39.77 8.16
N LEU A 38 31.07 -39.12 7.09
CA LEU A 38 30.24 -38.52 6.04
C LEU A 38 29.48 -39.60 5.25
N LYS A 39 28.55 -40.29 5.92
CA LYS A 39 27.52 -41.08 5.26
C LYS A 39 26.51 -40.12 4.65
N LEU A 40 26.19 -40.31 3.37
CA LEU A 40 25.07 -39.63 2.74
C LEU A 40 23.77 -39.92 3.54
N PRO A 41 22.85 -38.95 3.66
CA PRO A 41 21.55 -39.19 4.26
C PRO A 41 20.77 -40.29 3.52
N SER A 42 19.78 -40.91 4.15
CA SER A 42 18.92 -41.88 3.46
C SER A 42 18.15 -41.21 2.31
N ARG A 43 17.66 -42.00 1.34
CA ARG A 43 16.93 -41.49 0.14
C ARG A 43 15.86 -40.45 0.52
N ASN A 44 15.05 -40.74 1.54
CA ASN A 44 13.96 -39.85 1.97
C ASN A 44 14.50 -38.56 2.59
N TRP A 45 15.59 -38.62 3.35
CA TRP A 45 16.28 -37.43 3.87
C TRP A 45 16.93 -36.60 2.76
N MET A 46 17.52 -37.23 1.73
CA MET A 46 18.06 -36.49 0.58
C MET A 46 16.94 -35.77 -0.19
N ILE A 47 15.80 -36.43 -0.43
CA ILE A 47 14.62 -35.81 -1.06
C ILE A 47 14.09 -34.65 -0.21
N PHE A 48 13.97 -34.83 1.10
CA PHE A 48 13.54 -33.77 2.01
C PHE A 48 14.50 -32.57 1.99
N LEU A 49 15.81 -32.80 2.08
CA LEU A 49 16.83 -31.76 2.09
C LEU A 49 16.97 -31.04 0.74
N THR A 50 16.79 -31.72 -0.40
CA THR A 50 16.82 -31.04 -1.71
C THR A 50 15.57 -30.20 -1.95
N ILE A 51 14.38 -30.66 -1.56
CA ILE A 51 13.14 -29.88 -1.69
C ILE A 51 13.16 -28.66 -0.74
N THR A 52 13.43 -28.88 0.55
CA THR A 52 13.47 -27.78 1.53
C THR A 52 14.64 -26.82 1.26
N GLY A 53 15.81 -27.34 0.88
CA GLY A 53 16.98 -26.55 0.53
C GLY A 53 16.79 -25.70 -0.72
N SER A 54 16.18 -26.25 -1.79
CA SER A 54 15.91 -25.49 -3.02
C SER A 54 14.85 -24.40 -2.82
N PHE A 55 13.75 -24.70 -2.11
CA PHE A 55 12.73 -23.70 -1.76
C PHE A 55 13.30 -22.57 -0.87
N THR A 56 14.08 -22.94 0.15
CA THR A 56 14.75 -21.96 1.04
C THR A 56 15.78 -21.13 0.27
N GLY A 57 16.54 -21.75 -0.64
CA GLY A 57 17.47 -21.07 -1.53
C GLY A 57 16.78 -20.06 -2.44
N ALA A 58 15.65 -20.42 -3.06
CA ALA A 58 14.85 -19.51 -3.88
C ALA A 58 14.29 -18.33 -3.07
N LEU A 59 13.78 -18.59 -1.86
CA LEU A 59 13.28 -17.56 -0.95
C LEU A 59 14.38 -16.58 -0.49
N ILE A 60 15.57 -17.07 -0.16
CA ILE A 60 16.73 -16.23 0.20
C ILE A 60 17.22 -15.44 -1.03
N TYR A 61 17.25 -16.08 -2.20
CA TYR A 61 17.65 -15.43 -3.46
C TYR A 61 16.71 -14.28 -3.83
N ASP A 62 15.40 -14.51 -3.87
CA ASP A 62 14.45 -13.46 -4.24
C ASP A 62 14.44 -12.32 -3.23
N ARG A 63 14.50 -12.60 -1.91
CA ARG A 63 14.69 -11.56 -0.88
C ARG A 63 15.98 -10.76 -1.05
N LYS A 64 17.07 -11.38 -1.53
CA LYS A 64 18.33 -10.68 -1.83
C LYS A 64 18.20 -9.79 -3.08
N GLN A 65 17.59 -10.29 -4.15
CA GLN A 65 17.40 -9.52 -5.38
C GLN A 65 16.37 -8.39 -5.20
N LYS A 66 15.29 -8.62 -4.45
CA LYS A 66 14.32 -7.61 -4.03
C LYS A 66 14.99 -6.45 -3.29
N LYS A 67 15.89 -6.76 -2.35
CA LYS A 67 16.69 -5.73 -1.67
C LYS A 67 17.64 -4.99 -2.61
N ARG A 68 18.27 -5.69 -3.57
CA ARG A 68 19.10 -5.03 -4.61
C ARG A 68 18.27 -4.09 -5.49
N ALA A 69 17.05 -4.48 -5.88
CA ALA A 69 16.14 -3.63 -6.64
C ALA A 69 15.68 -2.41 -5.83
N GLN A 70 15.30 -2.59 -4.56
CA GLN A 70 15.00 -1.48 -3.64
C GLN A 70 16.21 -0.53 -3.51
N GLN A 71 17.42 -1.05 -3.31
CA GLN A 71 18.64 -0.25 -3.20
C GLN A 71 18.95 0.51 -4.50
N LYS A 72 18.86 -0.12 -5.68
CA LYS A 72 18.99 0.56 -6.99
C LYS A 72 18.14 1.82 -7.08
N TRP A 73 16.87 1.76 -6.64
CA TRP A 73 15.95 2.91 -6.70
C TRP A 73 16.15 3.91 -5.55
N CYS A 74 16.50 3.45 -4.34
CA CYS A 74 16.93 4.33 -3.24
C CYS A 74 18.19 5.14 -3.62
N ASP A 75 19.26 4.47 -4.05
CA ASP A 75 20.56 5.08 -4.39
C ASP A 75 20.43 6.08 -5.55
N LEU A 76 19.50 5.81 -6.49
CA LEU A 76 19.17 6.73 -7.59
C LEU A 76 18.55 8.05 -7.11
N VAL A 77 17.61 8.01 -6.15
CA VAL A 77 16.93 9.22 -5.62
C VAL A 77 17.64 9.87 -4.42
N ALA A 78 18.57 9.18 -3.76
CA ALA A 78 19.14 9.60 -2.47
C ALA A 78 19.83 10.98 -2.50
N HIS A 79 20.34 11.40 -3.65
CA HIS A 79 20.94 12.72 -3.83
C HIS A 79 20.02 13.89 -3.48
N LEU A 80 18.70 13.75 -3.65
CA LEU A 80 17.71 14.76 -3.26
C LEU A 80 17.68 15.04 -1.76
N ALA A 81 18.11 14.08 -0.91
CA ALA A 81 18.20 14.29 0.53
C ALA A 81 19.41 15.15 0.95
N ASN A 82 20.45 15.23 0.11
CA ASN A 82 21.67 15.97 0.37
C ASN A 82 21.65 17.41 -0.21
N GLU A 83 20.68 17.72 -1.08
CA GLU A 83 20.48 19.06 -1.64
C GLU A 83 20.06 20.09 -0.57
N PRO A 84 20.72 21.26 -0.48
CA PRO A 84 20.39 22.28 0.51
C PRO A 84 19.14 23.08 0.12
N LEU A 85 18.22 23.26 1.08
CA LEU A 85 17.07 24.17 0.95
C LEU A 85 17.30 25.52 1.66
N PRO A 86 16.64 26.61 1.18
CA PRO A 86 16.48 27.84 1.97
C PRO A 86 15.66 27.60 3.25
N VAL A 87 15.99 28.31 4.33
CA VAL A 87 15.32 28.19 5.65
C VAL A 87 13.83 28.57 5.59
N GLU A 88 13.43 29.39 4.62
CA GLU A 88 12.06 29.82 4.36
C GLU A 88 11.22 28.80 3.58
N GLN A 89 11.80 27.66 3.17
CA GLN A 89 11.16 26.68 2.30
C GLN A 89 11.06 25.29 2.94
N THR A 90 9.91 24.64 2.79
CA THR A 90 9.74 23.21 3.09
C THR A 90 9.65 22.39 1.81
N ARG A 91 10.33 21.23 1.74
CA ARG A 91 10.20 20.25 0.64
C ARG A 91 8.73 19.96 0.32
N ARG A 92 8.45 19.70 -0.96
CA ARG A 92 7.11 19.31 -1.43
C ARG A 92 6.62 18.02 -0.74
N LYS A 93 5.34 18.01 -0.36
CA LYS A 93 4.65 16.87 0.24
C LYS A 93 3.91 16.08 -0.84
N LEU A 94 4.19 14.79 -0.99
CA LEU A 94 3.48 13.90 -1.92
C LEU A 94 2.20 13.33 -1.30
N THR A 95 1.17 13.06 -2.10
CA THR A 95 0.01 12.27 -1.64
C THR A 95 0.21 10.79 -1.96
N VAL A 96 -0.21 9.91 -1.06
CA VAL A 96 -0.29 8.46 -1.26
C VAL A 96 -1.71 7.99 -0.98
N PHE A 97 -2.42 7.59 -2.01
CA PHE A 97 -3.74 6.96 -1.91
C PHE A 97 -3.58 5.45 -1.84
N LEU A 98 -4.20 4.82 -0.84
CA LEU A 98 -4.28 3.37 -0.74
C LEU A 98 -5.65 2.93 -0.19
N ALA A 99 -6.32 2.01 -0.88
CA ALA A 99 -7.53 1.36 -0.40
C ALA A 99 -7.26 -0.11 0.01
N ALA A 100 -8.07 -0.65 0.91
CA ALA A 100 -8.11 -2.09 1.18
C ALA A 100 -8.40 -2.88 -0.11
N PRO A 101 -7.62 -3.92 -0.46
CA PRO A 101 -7.85 -4.68 -1.69
C PRO A 101 -9.21 -5.40 -1.67
N PRO A 102 -9.89 -5.56 -2.83
CA PRO A 102 -11.24 -6.09 -2.88
C PRO A 102 -11.38 -7.53 -2.32
N GLY A 103 -11.84 -7.63 -1.07
CA GLY A 103 -12.06 -8.89 -0.34
C GLY A 103 -11.10 -9.18 0.82
N ASP A 104 -10.13 -8.29 1.12
CA ASP A 104 -9.23 -8.38 2.28
C ASP A 104 -9.11 -7.00 2.97
N GLY A 105 -8.36 -6.91 4.06
CA GLY A 105 -8.21 -5.70 4.87
C GLY A 105 -7.06 -4.78 4.46
N LEU A 106 -7.20 -3.51 4.86
CA LEU A 106 -6.23 -2.41 4.70
C LEU A 106 -4.78 -2.74 5.08
N ARG A 107 -4.56 -3.75 5.94
CA ARG A 107 -3.22 -4.22 6.34
C ARG A 107 -2.34 -4.59 5.15
N VAL A 108 -2.88 -5.24 4.11
CA VAL A 108 -2.07 -5.67 2.96
C VAL A 108 -1.61 -4.48 2.12
N ALA A 109 -2.46 -3.46 1.94
CA ALA A 109 -2.08 -2.23 1.24
C ALA A 109 -1.03 -1.42 2.03
N ARG A 110 -1.17 -1.34 3.36
CA ARG A 110 -0.17 -0.76 4.27
C ARG A 110 1.16 -1.52 4.26
N GLU A 111 1.14 -2.85 4.18
CA GLU A 111 2.35 -3.67 4.05
C GLU A 111 3.04 -3.45 2.71
N HIS A 112 2.28 -3.37 1.61
CA HIS A 112 2.79 -3.02 0.29
C HIS A 112 3.45 -1.63 0.25
N PHE A 113 2.76 -0.60 0.78
CA PHE A 113 3.33 0.75 0.89
C PHE A 113 4.64 0.75 1.71
N LYS A 114 4.66 0.10 2.87
CA LYS A 114 5.84 0.03 3.74
C LYS A 114 7.02 -0.72 3.11
N GLU A 115 6.76 -1.72 2.27
CA GLU A 115 7.79 -2.59 1.72
C GLU A 115 8.37 -2.08 0.39
N TYR A 116 7.54 -1.54 -0.51
CA TYR A 116 7.99 -1.16 -1.86
C TYR A 116 8.14 0.36 -2.06
N VAL A 117 7.22 1.15 -1.51
CA VAL A 117 7.16 2.60 -1.76
C VAL A 117 7.98 3.39 -0.73
N LYS A 118 7.70 3.18 0.57
CA LYS A 118 8.29 3.97 1.66
C LYS A 118 9.84 4.03 1.63
N PRO A 119 10.59 2.95 1.32
CA PRO A 119 12.05 3.03 1.31
C PRO A 119 12.61 4.07 0.34
N ILE A 120 11.93 4.32 -0.78
CA ILE A 120 12.37 5.26 -1.83
C ILE A 120 12.02 6.70 -1.41
N LEU A 121 10.80 6.92 -0.89
CA LEU A 121 10.40 8.22 -0.34
C LEU A 121 11.32 8.68 0.81
N VAL A 122 11.68 7.76 1.69
CA VAL A 122 12.61 8.03 2.81
C VAL A 122 14.04 8.26 2.33
N ALA A 123 14.50 7.56 1.28
CA ALA A 123 15.82 7.80 0.70
C ALA A 123 15.94 9.21 0.09
N ALA A 124 14.87 9.74 -0.51
CA ALA A 124 14.81 11.10 -1.04
C ALA A 124 14.47 12.20 0.00
N ALA A 125 14.31 11.83 1.28
CA ALA A 125 13.84 12.71 2.36
C ALA A 125 12.53 13.48 2.05
N LEU A 126 11.61 12.89 1.27
CA LEU A 126 10.33 13.51 0.93
C LEU A 126 9.21 13.15 1.92
N ASP A 127 8.54 14.19 2.44
CA ASP A 127 7.33 14.06 3.24
C ASP A 127 6.15 13.54 2.41
N TYR A 128 5.28 12.75 3.03
CA TYR A 128 4.11 12.16 2.37
C TYR A 128 2.85 12.19 3.24
N GLN A 129 1.70 12.44 2.61
CA GLN A 129 0.37 12.33 3.19
C GLN A 129 -0.31 11.06 2.73
N VAL A 130 -0.74 10.21 3.66
CA VAL A 130 -1.47 8.97 3.33
C VAL A 130 -2.98 9.22 3.45
N ILE A 131 -3.73 8.93 2.38
CA ILE A 131 -5.19 8.86 2.37
C ILE A 131 -5.57 7.38 2.27
N GLU A 132 -6.19 6.86 3.32
CA GLU A 132 -6.48 5.44 3.49
C GLU A 132 -7.97 5.12 3.36
N GLY A 133 -8.35 4.37 2.34
CA GLY A 133 -9.71 3.84 2.19
C GLY A 133 -9.89 2.47 2.84
N ARG A 134 -10.81 2.33 3.79
CA ARG A 134 -11.13 1.04 4.43
C ARG A 134 -12.23 0.29 3.68
N ARG A 135 -13.07 0.99 2.91
CA ARG A 135 -14.17 0.49 2.09
C ARG A 135 -14.13 1.11 0.70
N GLU A 136 -14.83 0.47 -0.23
CA GLU A 136 -15.22 1.04 -1.53
C GLU A 136 -15.86 2.42 -1.32
N GLY A 137 -15.30 3.45 -1.97
CA GLY A 137 -15.78 4.83 -1.94
C GLY A 137 -15.10 5.76 -0.92
N ASP A 138 -14.34 5.23 0.05
CA ASP A 138 -13.65 6.05 1.05
C ASP A 138 -12.54 6.94 0.43
N VAL A 139 -11.87 6.47 -0.64
CA VAL A 139 -10.78 7.21 -1.30
C VAL A 139 -11.35 8.26 -2.24
N ARG A 140 -12.43 7.93 -2.97
CA ARG A 140 -13.22 8.89 -3.75
C ARG A 140 -13.64 10.06 -2.86
N ALA A 141 -14.27 9.76 -1.72
CA ALA A 141 -14.72 10.74 -0.74
C ALA A 141 -13.59 11.66 -0.26
N GLY A 142 -12.49 11.08 0.25
CA GLY A 142 -11.36 11.86 0.77
C GLY A 142 -10.68 12.77 -0.26
N LEU A 143 -10.63 12.35 -1.53
CA LEU A 143 -10.12 13.19 -2.62
C LEU A 143 -11.12 14.30 -3.00
N ALA A 144 -12.40 13.95 -3.18
CA ALA A 144 -13.44 14.93 -3.53
C ALA A 144 -13.58 16.01 -2.45
N GLU A 145 -13.53 15.63 -1.17
CA GLU A 145 -13.52 16.57 -0.04
C GLU A 145 -12.28 17.46 -0.03
N ARG A 146 -11.07 16.93 -0.31
CA ARG A 146 -9.84 17.73 -0.43
C ARG A 146 -9.92 18.76 -1.58
N ILE A 147 -10.48 18.38 -2.73
CA ILE A 147 -10.69 19.30 -3.86
C ILE A 147 -11.74 20.36 -3.48
N ARG A 148 -12.85 19.99 -2.83
CA ARG A 148 -13.86 20.94 -2.33
C ARG A 148 -13.24 21.94 -1.34
N LYS A 149 -12.40 21.50 -0.40
CA LYS A 149 -11.65 22.41 0.50
C LYS A 149 -10.77 23.40 -0.28
N PHE A 150 -10.02 22.94 -1.28
CA PHE A 150 -9.21 23.81 -2.14
C PHE A 150 -10.06 24.86 -2.88
N ARG A 151 -11.20 24.43 -3.44
CA ARG A 151 -12.15 25.31 -4.15
C ARG A 151 -12.77 26.38 -3.23
N ARG A 152 -13.18 26.01 -2.01
CA ARG A 152 -13.66 26.97 -0.99
C ARG A 152 -12.59 27.99 -0.61
N LYS A 153 -11.35 27.54 -0.36
CA LYS A 153 -10.21 28.43 -0.07
C LYS A 153 -9.80 29.31 -1.25
N SER A 154 -10.18 28.93 -2.47
CA SER A 154 -10.06 29.75 -3.68
C SER A 154 -11.18 30.80 -3.83
N GLY A 155 -12.09 30.92 -2.85
CA GLY A 155 -13.16 31.92 -2.82
C GLY A 155 -14.47 31.51 -3.51
N GLU A 156 -14.67 30.22 -3.81
CA GLU A 156 -15.99 29.75 -4.29
C GLU A 156 -17.02 29.71 -3.15
N PRO A 157 -18.26 30.19 -3.38
CA PRO A 157 -19.27 30.27 -2.32
C PRO A 157 -19.79 28.88 -1.93
N SER A 158 -19.82 28.60 -0.62
CA SER A 158 -20.34 27.37 -0.01
C SER A 158 -21.07 27.70 1.29
N THR A 159 -22.12 26.96 1.62
CA THR A 159 -22.85 27.09 2.90
C THR A 159 -22.20 26.28 4.04
N VAL A 160 -21.31 25.33 3.73
CA VAL A 160 -20.58 24.54 4.72
C VAL A 160 -19.54 25.39 5.47
N VAL A 161 -19.68 25.47 6.79
CA VAL A 161 -18.66 26.02 7.70
C VAL A 161 -17.54 24.99 7.90
N GLU A 162 -16.27 25.38 7.72
CA GLU A 162 -15.14 24.47 7.90
C GLU A 162 -14.66 24.40 9.35
N GLU A 163 -14.58 23.20 9.91
CA GLU A 163 -13.69 22.90 11.03
C GLU A 163 -12.24 22.84 10.50
N ALA A 164 -11.38 23.76 10.94
CA ALA A 164 -9.99 23.82 10.52
C ALA A 164 -9.19 22.61 11.05
N GLY A 165 -8.70 21.76 10.15
CA GLY A 165 -7.90 20.59 10.52
C GLY A 165 -6.52 20.97 11.06
N ILE A 166 -5.90 20.10 11.86
CA ILE A 166 -4.59 20.36 12.49
C ILE A 166 -3.52 20.71 11.46
N GLU A 167 -3.48 20.00 10.32
CA GLU A 167 -2.55 20.31 9.22
C GLU A 167 -2.80 21.69 8.60
N GLU A 168 -4.04 22.16 8.61
CA GLU A 168 -4.45 23.44 8.02
C GLU A 168 -4.10 24.59 8.95
N VAL A 169 -4.34 24.44 10.26
CA VAL A 169 -3.88 25.39 11.29
C VAL A 169 -2.34 25.53 11.25
N VAL A 170 -1.61 24.42 11.02
CA VAL A 170 -0.15 24.43 10.84
C VAL A 170 0.26 25.09 9.53
N ALA A 171 -0.46 24.88 8.43
CA ALA A 171 -0.20 25.54 7.15
C ALA A 171 -0.44 27.07 7.23
N ASP A 172 -1.55 27.48 7.82
CA ASP A 172 -1.88 28.90 8.04
C ASP A 172 -0.84 29.58 8.96
N ALA A 173 -0.32 28.87 9.96
CA ALA A 173 0.76 29.35 10.81
C ALA A 173 2.07 29.51 10.04
N ARG A 174 2.44 28.55 9.19
CA ARG A 174 3.62 28.63 8.31
C ARG A 174 3.53 29.82 7.35
N GLN A 175 2.39 30.00 6.69
CA GLN A 175 2.15 31.14 5.80
C GLN A 175 2.28 32.49 6.54
N LYS A 176 1.78 32.60 7.77
CA LYS A 176 1.91 33.81 8.61
C LYS A 176 3.35 34.09 9.06
N ILE A 177 4.20 33.06 9.11
CA ILE A 177 5.64 33.18 9.41
C ILE A 177 6.45 33.47 8.13
N GLY A 178 5.85 33.35 6.94
CA GLY A 178 6.51 33.51 5.64
C GLY A 178 7.13 32.20 5.10
N VAL A 179 6.90 31.06 5.76
CA VAL A 179 7.38 29.76 5.28
C VAL A 179 6.50 29.29 4.12
N ILE A 180 7.11 29.08 2.96
CA ILE A 180 6.46 28.62 1.73
C ILE A 180 6.79 27.16 1.43
N GLU A 181 5.91 26.50 0.68
CA GLU A 181 6.24 25.21 0.09
C GLU A 181 7.15 25.40 -1.13
N GLU A 182 8.09 24.48 -1.31
CA GLU A 182 8.97 24.37 -2.46
C GLU A 182 8.17 24.45 -3.79
N PRO A 183 8.54 25.33 -4.76
CA PRO A 183 7.76 25.63 -5.96
C PRO A 183 7.90 24.56 -7.07
N VAL A 184 7.91 23.28 -6.67
CA VAL A 184 8.01 22.10 -7.55
C VAL A 184 6.63 21.43 -7.61
N PRO A 185 6.16 20.95 -8.77
CA PRO A 185 4.87 20.28 -8.92
C PRO A 185 4.63 19.17 -7.89
N LYS A 186 3.38 19.05 -7.40
CA LYS A 186 3.02 18.01 -6.44
C LYS A 186 2.72 16.71 -7.17
N GLY A 187 2.52 15.63 -6.42
CA GLY A 187 2.29 14.33 -7.02
C GLY A 187 1.45 13.40 -6.17
N ASP A 188 0.60 12.66 -6.86
CA ASP A 188 -0.36 11.73 -6.30
C ASP A 188 0.01 10.28 -6.67
N LEU A 189 0.52 9.52 -5.71
CA LEU A 189 0.81 8.10 -5.85
C LEU A 189 -0.44 7.28 -5.52
N VAL A 190 -0.89 6.41 -6.43
CA VAL A 190 -2.17 5.67 -6.29
C VAL A 190 -1.92 4.17 -6.34
N ILE A 191 -2.15 3.46 -5.24
CA ILE A 191 -1.75 2.05 -5.09
C ILE A 191 -2.90 1.09 -5.46
N GLY A 192 -2.81 0.45 -6.62
CA GLY A 192 -3.74 -0.57 -7.12
C GLY A 192 -4.92 -0.03 -7.94
N ARG A 193 -5.43 -0.88 -8.84
CA ARG A 193 -6.52 -0.57 -9.78
C ARG A 193 -7.81 -0.10 -9.14
N HIS A 194 -8.20 -0.69 -8.01
CA HIS A 194 -9.40 -0.32 -7.23
C HIS A 194 -9.26 1.12 -6.69
N THR A 195 -8.11 1.44 -6.10
CA THR A 195 -7.76 2.80 -5.66
C THR A 195 -7.69 3.78 -6.85
N TRP A 196 -7.20 3.33 -8.02
CA TRP A 196 -7.15 4.16 -9.24
C TRP A 196 -8.53 4.54 -9.76
N ARG A 197 -9.49 3.61 -9.76
CA ARG A 197 -10.89 3.89 -10.11
C ARG A 197 -11.51 4.92 -9.16
N GLU A 198 -11.34 4.73 -7.85
CA GLU A 198 -11.82 5.69 -6.85
C GLU A 198 -11.13 7.06 -6.96
N TYR A 199 -9.82 7.10 -7.24
CA TYR A 199 -9.06 8.33 -7.46
C TYR A 199 -9.61 9.10 -8.68
N VAL A 200 -9.73 8.44 -9.84
CA VAL A 200 -10.30 9.04 -11.05
C VAL A 200 -11.73 9.55 -10.79
N ARG A 201 -12.56 8.74 -10.12
CA ARG A 201 -13.94 9.11 -9.77
C ARG A 201 -14.00 10.30 -8.82
N GLY A 202 -13.22 10.32 -7.74
CA GLY A 202 -13.17 11.39 -6.75
C GLY A 202 -12.58 12.70 -7.30
N LEU A 203 -11.66 12.60 -8.26
CA LEU A 203 -11.13 13.76 -8.99
C LEU A 203 -12.24 14.44 -9.80
N HIS A 204 -13.07 13.68 -10.52
CA HIS A 204 -14.22 14.22 -11.25
C HIS A 204 -15.31 14.73 -10.28
N GLU A 205 -15.61 14.00 -9.21
CA GLU A 205 -16.62 14.39 -8.21
C GLU A 205 -16.23 15.67 -7.43
N GLY A 206 -14.94 15.90 -7.20
CA GLY A 206 -14.42 17.09 -6.53
C GLY A 206 -14.42 18.34 -7.41
N TRP A 207 -14.10 18.20 -8.70
CA TRP A 207 -14.06 19.32 -9.65
C TRP A 207 -15.42 19.65 -10.29
N LEU A 208 -16.23 18.65 -10.66
CA LEU A 208 -17.54 18.85 -11.31
C LEU A 208 -18.70 18.88 -10.32
N GLY A 209 -18.57 18.22 -9.17
CA GLY A 209 -19.64 18.16 -8.17
C GLY A 209 -19.82 19.47 -7.40
N PRO A 210 -20.96 19.63 -6.69
CA PRO A 210 -21.18 20.76 -5.80
C PRO A 210 -20.20 20.78 -4.61
N LEU A 211 -20.05 21.95 -3.99
CA LEU A 211 -19.23 22.16 -2.78
C LEU A 211 -19.97 21.79 -1.49
N ASP A 212 -21.28 21.99 -1.51
CA ASP A 212 -22.22 21.70 -0.44
C ASP A 212 -22.81 20.29 -0.64
N PRO A 213 -23.15 19.57 0.45
CA PRO A 213 -23.69 18.22 0.35
C PRO A 213 -25.04 18.20 -0.37
N PRO A 214 -25.31 17.20 -1.23
CA PRO A 214 -26.68 16.97 -1.70
C PRO A 214 -27.58 16.68 -0.50
N GLN A 215 -28.84 17.12 -0.58
CA GLN A 215 -29.82 16.76 0.45
C GLN A 215 -29.96 15.24 0.49
N PRO A 216 -29.96 14.60 1.68
CA PRO A 216 -30.10 13.16 1.78
C PRO A 216 -31.43 12.72 1.14
N PRO A 217 -31.47 11.57 0.45
CA PRO A 217 -32.69 11.11 -0.23
C PRO A 217 -33.82 10.99 0.79
N VAL A 218 -34.96 11.63 0.47
CA VAL A 218 -36.12 11.68 1.37
C VAL A 218 -36.68 10.26 1.50
N VAL A 219 -36.43 9.62 2.64
CA VAL A 219 -37.05 8.35 2.98
C VAL A 219 -38.56 8.58 3.09
N PRO A 220 -39.42 7.86 2.35
CA PRO A 220 -40.86 8.06 2.41
C PRO A 220 -41.42 7.54 3.74
N THR A 221 -41.58 8.43 4.71
CA THR A 221 -42.13 8.13 6.04
C THR A 221 -43.66 8.04 6.03
N ASP A 222 -44.20 7.09 5.24
CA ASP A 222 -45.64 6.84 5.14
C ASP A 222 -46.11 5.79 6.15
N ALA A 223 -46.40 6.25 7.38
CA ALA A 223 -47.22 5.55 8.36
C ALA A 223 -47.84 6.57 9.34
N LEU A 224 -49.08 7.00 9.08
CA LEU A 224 -49.74 8.03 9.88
C LEU A 224 -50.13 7.53 11.29
N SER A 225 -50.12 8.44 12.26
CA SER A 225 -50.92 8.36 13.50
C SER A 225 -51.27 9.77 13.98
N PRO A 226 -52.57 10.17 14.01
CA PRO A 226 -53.00 11.50 14.43
C PRO A 226 -53.08 11.67 15.97
N PRO A 227 -53.24 12.91 16.49
CA PRO A 227 -53.06 13.25 17.92
C PRO A 227 -54.35 13.36 18.75
N GLU A 228 -54.20 13.79 20.01
CA GLU A 228 -55.22 14.12 21.05
C GLU A 228 -55.90 12.90 21.72
N GLY A 229 -56.21 12.88 23.03
CA GLY A 229 -55.89 13.81 24.13
C GLY A 229 -56.68 13.47 25.42
N ALA A 230 -56.15 13.86 26.60
CA ALA A 230 -56.80 13.80 27.94
C ALA A 230 -57.22 12.38 28.48
N GLU A 231 -57.44 12.10 29.77
CA GLU A 231 -57.34 12.90 31.01
C GLU A 231 -56.95 12.02 32.24
N THR A 232 -56.93 12.60 33.45
CA THR A 232 -56.39 12.09 34.72
C THR A 232 -57.08 10.89 35.39
N SER A 233 -56.33 10.06 36.13
CA SER A 233 -56.69 9.68 37.53
C SER A 233 -55.55 9.00 38.33
N SER A 234 -55.39 9.41 39.60
CA SER A 234 -54.71 8.70 40.71
C SER A 234 -55.82 8.21 41.70
N PRO A 235 -55.62 7.28 42.67
CA PRO A 235 -54.58 7.34 43.74
C PRO A 235 -54.00 5.94 44.20
N VAL A 236 -52.76 5.83 44.73
CA VAL A 236 -52.31 5.78 46.17
C VAL A 236 -52.53 4.45 46.94
N ASP A 237 -51.49 4.09 47.72
CA ASP A 237 -51.36 3.03 48.75
C ASP A 237 -51.40 1.53 48.34
N GLY A 238 -50.62 0.64 48.97
CA GLY A 238 -49.65 0.87 50.06
C GLY A 238 -48.75 -0.34 50.40
N ALA A 239 -47.77 -0.12 51.29
CA ALA A 239 -46.91 -1.14 51.93
C ALA A 239 -47.59 -1.71 53.21
N PRO A 240 -47.00 -2.49 54.18
CA PRO A 240 -45.58 -2.52 54.62
C PRO A 240 -44.98 -3.87 55.15
N VAL A 241 -43.68 -3.83 55.56
CA VAL A 241 -42.88 -4.75 56.45
C VAL A 241 -42.85 -6.27 56.12
N VAL A 242 -41.89 -7.12 56.53
CA VAL A 242 -40.75 -7.14 57.51
C VAL A 242 -39.60 -8.02 56.88
N GLU A 243 -38.35 -8.25 57.36
CA GLU A 243 -37.49 -7.89 58.51
C GLU A 243 -35.98 -8.15 58.13
N ASN A 244 -35.03 -7.84 59.03
CA ASN A 244 -33.60 -8.27 59.08
C ASN A 244 -32.66 -7.87 57.92
N LEU A 245 -31.70 -6.92 58.06
CA LEU A 245 -30.52 -6.84 58.98
C LEU A 245 -29.40 -7.86 58.61
N GLU A 246 -28.10 -7.53 58.60
CA GLU A 246 -27.38 -6.42 59.26
C GLU A 246 -26.01 -6.12 58.57
N LYS A 247 -25.59 -4.83 58.43
CA LYS A 247 -24.25 -4.25 58.81
C LYS A 247 -23.71 -3.04 58.02
N THR A 248 -23.88 -1.87 58.65
CA THR A 248 -22.88 -0.82 58.95
C THR A 248 -22.04 -0.08 57.87
N VAL A 249 -22.43 1.19 57.69
CA VAL A 249 -21.62 2.44 57.79
C VAL A 249 -20.94 3.05 56.54
N GLU A 250 -21.35 4.30 56.33
CA GLU A 250 -21.00 5.43 55.46
C GLU A 250 -19.59 6.05 55.66
N PRO A 251 -19.13 7.13 54.94
CA PRO A 251 -19.94 8.15 54.25
C PRO A 251 -19.59 8.55 52.81
N GLU A 252 -20.51 9.35 52.27
CA GLU A 252 -20.63 9.89 50.91
C GLU A 252 -19.40 10.65 50.36
N LYS A 253 -19.31 10.66 49.02
CA LYS A 253 -19.20 11.92 48.26
C LYS A 253 -20.09 11.85 47.02
N LYS A 254 -20.49 13.03 46.53
CA LYS A 254 -21.53 13.19 45.49
C LYS A 254 -20.93 13.11 44.09
N ASP A 255 -21.59 12.37 43.21
CA ASP A 255 -21.46 12.49 41.75
C ASP A 255 -22.83 12.88 41.15
N GLU A 256 -22.84 13.83 40.23
CA GLU A 256 -24.04 14.22 39.48
C GLU A 256 -24.17 13.34 38.22
N PRO A 257 -25.40 12.99 37.78
CA PRO A 257 -25.60 12.18 36.58
C PRO A 257 -25.32 13.00 35.32
N GLU A 258 -24.17 12.80 34.69
CA GLU A 258 -23.88 13.37 33.37
C GLU A 258 -24.95 12.99 32.35
N LYS A 259 -25.46 13.99 31.61
CA LYS A 259 -26.30 13.75 30.44
C LYS A 259 -25.47 13.03 29.38
N LYS A 260 -25.92 11.83 28.97
CA LYS A 260 -25.50 11.25 27.70
C LYS A 260 -26.06 12.09 26.56
N GLU A 261 -25.26 13.01 26.06
CA GLU A 261 -25.53 13.65 24.77
C GLU A 261 -25.43 12.60 23.65
N GLU A 262 -26.56 12.27 23.03
CA GLU A 262 -26.59 11.42 21.84
C GLU A 262 -25.99 12.17 20.65
N LYS A 263 -24.67 12.08 20.53
CA LYS A 263 -23.97 12.49 19.30
C LYS A 263 -24.55 11.66 18.15
N PRO A 264 -25.09 12.28 17.09
CA PRO A 264 -25.74 11.54 16.02
C PRO A 264 -24.75 10.57 15.40
N SER A 265 -25.20 9.33 15.21
CA SER A 265 -24.38 8.25 14.64
C SER A 265 -23.95 8.64 13.23
N LYS A 266 -22.67 9.00 13.06
CA LYS A 266 -22.08 9.21 11.72
C LYS A 266 -22.39 7.97 10.87
N PRO A 267 -22.92 8.14 9.65
CA PRO A 267 -23.36 7.02 8.83
C PRO A 267 -22.20 6.03 8.65
N THR A 268 -22.45 4.75 8.89
CA THR A 268 -21.41 3.72 9.03
C THR A 268 -20.86 3.24 7.68
N GLY A 269 -20.64 4.14 6.72
CA GLY A 269 -20.20 3.91 5.35
C GLY A 269 -19.55 5.15 4.73
N PRO A 270 -19.08 5.07 3.47
CA PRO A 270 -18.52 6.21 2.75
C PRO A 270 -19.57 7.33 2.58
N THR A 271 -19.13 8.58 2.43
CA THR A 271 -20.04 9.67 2.04
C THR A 271 -20.58 9.39 0.63
N PRO A 272 -21.90 9.54 0.37
CA PRO A 272 -22.46 9.32 -0.97
C PRO A 272 -21.84 10.28 -1.98
N ALA A 273 -21.69 9.86 -3.24
CA ALA A 273 -21.15 10.72 -4.29
C ALA A 273 -22.09 11.89 -4.59
N TYR A 274 -21.56 13.10 -4.72
CA TYR A 274 -22.38 14.32 -4.87
C TYR A 274 -22.93 14.55 -6.30
N ILE A 275 -22.51 13.73 -7.26
CA ILE A 275 -22.86 13.84 -8.69
C ILE A 275 -22.69 12.48 -9.38
N SER A 276 -23.61 12.09 -10.26
CA SER A 276 -23.49 10.83 -11.01
C SER A 276 -22.50 10.95 -12.19
N PRO A 277 -21.93 9.84 -12.68
CA PRO A 277 -21.07 9.88 -13.88
C PRO A 277 -21.77 10.36 -15.16
N ALA A 278 -23.10 10.23 -15.26
CA ALA A 278 -23.88 10.71 -16.41
C ALA A 278 -23.94 12.25 -16.46
N ASP A 279 -23.96 12.90 -15.30
CA ASP A 279 -24.11 14.36 -15.17
C ASP A 279 -22.84 15.15 -15.46
N TYR A 280 -21.68 14.50 -15.64
CA TYR A 280 -20.40 15.19 -15.87
C TYR A 280 -20.45 16.19 -17.02
N SER A 281 -21.13 15.83 -18.11
CA SER A 281 -21.25 16.66 -19.32
C SER A 281 -22.10 17.92 -19.12
N SER A 282 -23.04 17.93 -18.17
CA SER A 282 -23.95 19.05 -17.92
C SER A 282 -23.37 20.10 -16.96
N GLN A 283 -22.35 19.74 -16.18
CA GLN A 283 -21.73 20.67 -15.22
C GLN A 283 -20.83 21.71 -15.87
N SER A 284 -20.79 22.90 -15.26
CA SER A 284 -19.80 23.93 -15.54
C SER A 284 -18.48 23.63 -14.82
N LEU A 285 -17.36 24.02 -15.44
CA LEU A 285 -16.05 23.93 -14.77
C LEU A 285 -15.91 25.07 -13.74
N PRO A 286 -15.40 24.80 -12.52
CA PRO A 286 -15.05 25.85 -11.57
C PRO A 286 -13.87 26.70 -12.07
N ARG A 287 -13.84 27.98 -11.67
CA ARG A 287 -12.78 28.93 -12.07
C ARG A 287 -11.44 28.67 -11.38
N SER A 288 -11.44 27.94 -10.27
CA SER A 288 -10.24 27.52 -9.53
C SER A 288 -9.50 26.33 -10.17
N LEU A 289 -10.06 25.71 -11.21
CA LEU A 289 -9.50 24.53 -11.87
C LEU A 289 -8.24 24.91 -12.68
N PRO A 290 -7.06 24.32 -12.37
CA PRO A 290 -5.81 24.70 -13.02
C PRO A 290 -5.73 24.23 -14.48
N GLN A 291 -4.87 24.86 -15.28
CA GLN A 291 -4.69 24.50 -16.70
C GLN A 291 -4.17 23.06 -16.87
N SER A 292 -3.30 22.61 -15.97
CA SER A 292 -2.83 21.23 -15.82
C SER A 292 -3.01 20.79 -14.37
N LEU A 293 -3.39 19.53 -14.15
CA LEU A 293 -3.47 18.93 -12.83
C LEU A 293 -2.09 18.40 -12.40
N ASP A 294 -1.87 18.24 -11.09
CA ASP A 294 -0.69 17.58 -10.54
C ASP A 294 -0.52 16.16 -11.12
N GLY A 295 0.74 15.72 -11.24
CA GLY A 295 1.06 14.43 -11.85
C GLY A 295 0.64 13.26 -10.96
N SER A 296 -0.07 12.29 -11.54
CA SER A 296 -0.50 11.07 -10.85
C SER A 296 0.31 9.86 -11.30
N VAL A 297 0.62 8.94 -10.38
CA VAL A 297 1.33 7.68 -10.68
C VAL A 297 0.55 6.49 -10.12
N PRO A 298 -0.14 5.72 -10.98
CA PRO A 298 -0.77 4.47 -10.61
C PRO A 298 0.27 3.35 -10.50
N VAL A 299 0.29 2.69 -9.35
CA VAL A 299 1.26 1.67 -8.93
C VAL A 299 0.58 0.31 -8.84
N HIS A 300 1.15 -0.72 -9.48
CA HIS A 300 0.69 -2.11 -9.38
C HIS A 300 0.56 -2.59 -7.93
N PHE A 301 -0.53 -3.28 -7.62
CA PHE A 301 -0.84 -3.93 -6.34
C PHE A 301 -1.50 -5.31 -6.54
N PRO A 302 -0.79 -6.29 -7.13
CA PRO A 302 -1.36 -7.58 -7.54
C PRO A 302 -1.77 -8.46 -6.34
N HIS A 303 -3.08 -8.48 -6.05
CA HIS A 303 -3.68 -9.18 -4.90
C HIS A 303 -4.72 -10.22 -5.34
N ILE A 304 -4.33 -11.50 -5.41
CA ILE A 304 -5.24 -12.62 -5.67
C ILE A 304 -5.72 -13.28 -4.37
N LEU A 305 -7.02 -13.51 -4.24
CA LEU A 305 -7.64 -14.32 -3.18
C LEU A 305 -8.00 -15.77 -3.62
N GLY A 306 -8.21 -16.66 -2.65
CA GLY A 306 -8.65 -18.05 -2.85
C GLY A 306 -7.57 -19.15 -2.73
N PHE A 307 -8.02 -20.38 -2.44
CA PHE A 307 -7.15 -21.55 -2.21
C PHE A 307 -6.58 -22.15 -3.51
N LEU A 308 -7.40 -22.27 -4.56
CA LEU A 308 -6.95 -22.79 -5.87
C LEU A 308 -5.85 -21.92 -6.50
N ASN A 309 -5.79 -20.64 -6.12
CA ASN A 309 -4.79 -19.69 -6.57
C ASN A 309 -3.47 -19.75 -5.76
N THR A 310 -3.33 -20.68 -4.81
CA THR A 310 -2.10 -20.84 -4.02
C THR A 310 -0.83 -21.11 -4.83
N PRO A 311 -0.82 -21.86 -5.96
CA PRO A 311 0.38 -22.00 -6.78
C PRO A 311 0.84 -20.66 -7.40
N ILE A 312 -0.10 -19.84 -7.85
CA ILE A 312 0.16 -18.50 -8.42
C ILE A 312 0.70 -17.57 -7.33
N ARG A 313 0.11 -17.62 -6.12
CA ARG A 313 0.60 -16.89 -4.94
C ARG A 313 2.03 -17.29 -4.56
N ILE A 314 2.35 -18.58 -4.57
CA ILE A 314 3.72 -19.08 -4.29
C ILE A 314 4.70 -18.61 -5.38
N TYR A 315 4.31 -18.70 -6.66
CA TYR A 315 5.12 -18.18 -7.77
C TYR A 315 5.41 -16.68 -7.61
N ARG A 316 4.41 -15.85 -7.27
CA ARG A 316 4.60 -14.41 -7.02
C ARG A 316 5.47 -14.13 -5.81
N TYR A 317 5.30 -14.89 -4.72
CA TYR A 317 6.09 -14.76 -3.49
C TYR A 317 7.58 -15.12 -3.69
N LEU A 318 7.92 -15.91 -4.73
CA LEU A 318 9.29 -16.22 -5.14
C LEU A 318 9.82 -15.33 -6.29
N ASN A 319 9.06 -14.31 -6.70
CA ASN A 319 9.40 -13.40 -7.80
C ASN A 319 9.11 -11.92 -7.46
N GLN A 320 9.09 -11.56 -6.17
CA GLN A 320 8.81 -10.20 -5.68
C GLN A 320 9.86 -9.19 -6.12
N ARG A 321 11.07 -9.63 -6.53
CA ARG A 321 12.10 -8.77 -7.12
C ARG A 321 11.62 -7.99 -8.36
N HIS A 322 10.74 -8.57 -9.19
CA HIS A 322 10.26 -7.92 -10.41
C HIS A 322 9.24 -6.82 -10.09
N LEU A 323 8.37 -7.07 -9.11
CA LEU A 323 7.44 -6.08 -8.56
C LEU A 323 8.21 -4.94 -7.89
N ALA A 324 9.27 -5.24 -7.14
CA ALA A 324 10.12 -4.21 -6.54
C ALA A 324 10.84 -3.32 -7.57
N ASP A 325 11.19 -3.86 -8.75
CA ASP A 325 11.81 -3.07 -9.81
C ASP A 325 10.79 -2.22 -10.59
N SER A 326 9.59 -2.74 -10.86
CA SER A 326 8.53 -1.96 -11.53
C SER A 326 7.93 -0.88 -10.63
N VAL A 327 7.56 -1.21 -9.39
CA VAL A 327 7.10 -0.20 -8.41
C VAL A 327 8.21 0.81 -8.12
N GLY A 328 9.47 0.37 -8.07
CA GLY A 328 10.62 1.25 -7.88
C GLY A 328 10.81 2.27 -9.00
N ARG A 329 10.67 1.85 -10.26
CA ARG A 329 10.68 2.74 -11.45
C ARG A 329 9.62 3.83 -11.35
N GLU A 330 8.38 3.45 -11.04
CA GLU A 330 7.24 4.37 -10.98
C GLU A 330 7.37 5.36 -9.82
N VAL A 331 7.78 4.89 -8.62
CA VAL A 331 8.03 5.76 -7.47
C VAL A 331 9.23 6.69 -7.69
N ALA A 332 10.29 6.23 -8.36
CA ALA A 332 11.43 7.09 -8.72
C ALA A 332 11.01 8.23 -9.68
N GLY A 333 10.14 7.95 -10.66
CA GLY A 333 9.67 8.96 -11.61
C GLY A 333 8.94 10.15 -10.96
N ILE A 334 8.05 9.89 -10.00
CA ILE A 334 7.35 10.94 -9.22
C ILE A 334 8.28 11.64 -8.22
N VAL A 335 9.21 10.91 -7.61
CA VAL A 335 10.19 11.45 -6.64
C VAL A 335 11.17 12.43 -7.31
N LEU A 336 11.68 12.09 -8.50
CA LEU A 336 12.51 13.00 -9.30
C LEU A 336 11.70 14.11 -9.97
N ALA A 337 10.49 13.79 -10.45
CA ALA A 337 9.64 14.68 -11.24
C ALA A 337 10.32 15.30 -12.50
N SER A 338 11.39 14.66 -12.99
CA SER A 338 12.20 15.14 -14.13
C SER A 338 11.43 15.16 -15.46
N ALA A 339 10.40 14.32 -15.63
CA ALA A 339 9.50 14.37 -16.77
C ALA A 339 8.04 14.08 -16.38
N THR A 340 7.13 14.90 -16.89
CA THR A 340 5.68 14.61 -16.96
C THR A 340 5.25 14.44 -18.42
N ARG A 341 4.19 13.65 -18.62
CA ARG A 341 3.44 13.61 -19.88
C ARG A 341 1.94 13.67 -19.60
N PRO A 342 1.12 14.17 -20.54
CA PRO A 342 -0.32 13.89 -20.51
C PRO A 342 -0.56 12.38 -20.66
N TYR A 343 -1.71 11.91 -20.15
CA TYR A 343 -2.21 10.59 -20.51
C TYR A 343 -2.63 10.55 -21.99
N GLY A 344 -2.43 9.42 -22.65
CA GLY A 344 -2.80 9.26 -24.06
C GLY A 344 -4.29 9.09 -24.27
N ASP A 345 -4.85 9.72 -25.29
CA ASP A 345 -6.15 9.34 -25.85
C ASP A 345 -5.92 8.44 -27.07
N LYS A 346 -6.38 7.19 -27.00
CA LYS A 346 -6.24 6.21 -28.09
C LYS A 346 -7.25 6.46 -29.22
N SER A 347 -8.18 7.40 -29.08
CA SER A 347 -9.13 7.79 -30.13
C SER A 347 -8.42 8.31 -31.39
N PHE A 348 -7.28 9.00 -31.24
CA PHE A 348 -6.49 9.57 -32.33
C PHE A 348 -5.46 8.63 -32.96
N SER A 349 -5.33 7.38 -32.49
CA SER A 349 -4.32 6.42 -32.99
C SER A 349 -4.78 5.58 -34.19
N ALA A 350 -5.87 5.96 -34.87
CA ALA A 350 -6.47 5.17 -35.95
C ALA A 350 -5.76 5.31 -37.31
N ASP A 351 -5.08 6.42 -37.57
CA ASP A 351 -4.58 6.78 -38.92
C ASP A 351 -3.16 6.26 -39.25
N SER A 352 -2.61 5.33 -38.46
CA SER A 352 -1.26 4.77 -38.65
C SER A 352 -1.27 3.39 -39.35
N GLU A 353 -1.71 3.39 -40.60
CA GLU A 353 -1.46 2.41 -41.70
C GLU A 353 -1.45 0.87 -41.44
N PHE A 354 -2.22 0.17 -42.28
CA PHE A 354 -1.96 -1.21 -42.77
C PHE A 354 -1.86 -2.37 -41.75
N ALA A 355 -3.03 -2.93 -41.39
CA ALA A 355 -3.16 -4.31 -40.91
C ALA A 355 -3.98 -5.15 -41.91
N PRO A 356 -3.60 -6.40 -42.22
CA PRO A 356 -4.33 -7.23 -43.18
C PRO A 356 -5.66 -7.75 -42.60
N ALA A 357 -6.68 -7.89 -43.46
CA ALA A 357 -7.99 -8.36 -43.04
C ALA A 357 -7.98 -9.87 -42.70
N GLY A 358 -8.39 -10.22 -41.48
CA GLY A 358 -8.81 -11.57 -41.12
C GLY A 358 -8.26 -12.15 -39.81
N VAL A 359 -8.85 -11.77 -38.67
CA VAL A 359 -9.23 -12.70 -37.58
C VAL A 359 -10.35 -12.07 -36.75
N ASP A 360 -11.24 -12.93 -36.25
CA ASP A 360 -12.56 -12.63 -35.69
C ASP A 360 -12.62 -11.49 -34.66
N ALA A 361 -13.32 -10.41 -35.01
CA ALA A 361 -13.67 -9.35 -34.06
C ALA A 361 -14.87 -9.80 -33.20
N ALA A 362 -14.67 -9.89 -31.88
CA ALA A 362 -15.76 -9.99 -30.92
C ALA A 362 -16.63 -8.71 -30.96
N PRO A 363 -17.95 -8.79 -30.67
CA PRO A 363 -18.85 -7.65 -30.84
C PRO A 363 -18.52 -6.50 -29.88
N LEU A 364 -18.02 -5.39 -30.44
CA LEU A 364 -17.84 -4.11 -29.74
C LEU A 364 -19.19 -3.39 -29.57
N SER A 365 -20.02 -3.88 -28.66
CA SER A 365 -21.25 -3.20 -28.23
C SER A 365 -21.04 -2.50 -26.88
N ASP A 366 -20.74 -1.20 -26.91
CA ASP A 366 -21.49 -0.13 -26.20
C ASP A 366 -20.78 1.26 -26.28
N ASN A 367 -19.51 1.31 -26.72
CA ASN A 367 -18.63 2.48 -26.55
C ASN A 367 -18.88 3.63 -27.56
N LEU A 368 -20.13 4.09 -27.68
CA LEU A 368 -20.57 5.12 -28.64
C LEU A 368 -20.45 6.58 -28.15
N MET A 369 -20.07 6.82 -26.88
CA MET A 369 -20.08 8.15 -26.24
C MET A 369 -18.80 8.50 -25.44
N GLY A 370 -17.73 7.71 -25.55
CA GLY A 370 -16.49 7.92 -24.77
C GLY A 370 -15.21 7.65 -25.58
N GLY A 371 -14.24 8.55 -25.48
CA GLY A 371 -12.88 8.35 -26.02
C GLY A 371 -12.14 7.23 -25.28
N ASN A 372 -11.27 6.51 -25.99
CA ASN A 372 -10.50 5.38 -25.45
C ASN A 372 -9.28 5.88 -24.65
N TYR A 373 -9.53 6.53 -23.52
CA TYR A 373 -8.50 7.16 -22.68
C TYR A 373 -7.61 6.12 -21.99
N GLU A 374 -6.29 6.37 -21.95
CA GLU A 374 -5.30 5.53 -21.27
C GLU A 374 -5.71 5.23 -19.81
N GLN A 375 -6.20 6.24 -19.10
CA GLN A 375 -6.67 6.17 -17.71
C GLN A 375 -7.68 5.05 -17.46
N GLN A 376 -8.54 4.74 -18.44
CA GLN A 376 -9.55 3.67 -18.31
C GLN A 376 -8.92 2.27 -18.31
N THR A 377 -7.82 2.09 -19.04
CA THR A 377 -7.13 0.80 -19.26
C THR A 377 -5.94 0.53 -18.32
N ILE A 378 -5.53 1.51 -17.52
CA ILE A 378 -4.40 1.39 -16.59
C ILE A 378 -4.70 0.38 -15.46
N LEU A 379 -3.82 -0.61 -15.26
CA LEU A 379 -3.95 -1.69 -14.25
C LEU A 379 -5.18 -2.60 -14.45
N GLU A 380 -5.77 -2.67 -15.64
CA GLU A 380 -6.95 -3.51 -15.94
C GLU A 380 -6.69 -5.02 -15.70
N GLU A 381 -5.43 -5.46 -15.78
CA GLU A 381 -5.03 -6.82 -15.44
C GLU A 381 -5.35 -7.21 -13.98
N GLU A 382 -5.44 -6.25 -13.06
CA GLU A 382 -5.74 -6.50 -11.65
C GLU A 382 -7.24 -6.76 -11.38
N GLU A 383 -8.15 -6.25 -12.22
CA GLU A 383 -9.59 -6.48 -12.04
C GLU A 383 -9.95 -7.97 -12.16
N LYS A 384 -9.23 -8.67 -13.04
CA LYS A 384 -9.39 -10.11 -13.32
C LYS A 384 -8.95 -11.01 -12.16
N GLU A 385 -8.31 -10.42 -11.15
CA GLU A 385 -7.72 -11.10 -9.99
C GLU A 385 -8.48 -10.87 -8.67
N TRP A 386 -9.43 -9.94 -8.68
CA TRP A 386 -10.29 -9.64 -7.55
C TRP A 386 -11.16 -10.83 -7.14
N HIS A 387 -11.60 -10.81 -5.87
CA HIS A 387 -12.34 -11.92 -5.32
C HIS A 387 -13.78 -11.99 -5.84
N LYS A 388 -14.31 -13.20 -6.03
CA LYS A 388 -15.68 -13.44 -6.52
C LYS A 388 -16.79 -12.82 -5.67
N SER A 389 -16.50 -12.42 -4.41
CA SER A 389 -17.44 -11.65 -3.59
C SER A 389 -17.69 -10.25 -4.14
N VAL A 390 -16.72 -9.63 -4.82
CA VAL A 390 -16.81 -8.27 -5.36
C VAL A 390 -17.86 -8.21 -6.47
N HIS A 391 -17.88 -9.20 -7.36
CA HIS A 391 -18.83 -9.31 -8.48
C HIS A 391 -20.24 -9.74 -8.08
N LYS A 392 -20.51 -10.03 -6.79
CA LYS A 392 -21.90 -10.17 -6.30
C LYS A 392 -22.56 -8.80 -6.32
N LYS A 393 -23.80 -8.70 -6.78
CA LYS A 393 -24.63 -7.50 -6.62
C LYS A 393 -25.32 -7.52 -5.26
N ASP A 394 -25.48 -6.36 -4.64
CA ASP A 394 -26.32 -6.20 -3.44
C ASP A 394 -27.78 -6.15 -3.89
N GLU A 395 -28.48 -7.29 -3.77
CA GLU A 395 -29.89 -7.44 -4.16
C GLU A 395 -30.84 -6.48 -3.41
N SER A 396 -30.40 -5.95 -2.26
CA SER A 396 -31.13 -4.98 -1.43
C SER A 396 -31.06 -3.54 -1.91
N ASN A 397 -30.13 -3.19 -2.82
CA ASN A 397 -29.97 -1.81 -3.29
C ASN A 397 -29.30 -1.77 -4.68
N PRO A 398 -30.02 -2.17 -5.75
CA PRO A 398 -29.43 -2.42 -7.07
C PRO A 398 -28.91 -1.17 -7.77
N ASP A 399 -29.45 0.00 -7.43
CA ASP A 399 -29.12 1.30 -8.04
C ASP A 399 -27.96 2.02 -7.31
N LYS A 400 -27.39 1.40 -6.27
CA LYS A 400 -26.24 1.93 -5.54
C LYS A 400 -24.98 1.83 -6.41
N GLU A 401 -24.36 2.98 -6.68
CA GLU A 401 -23.05 3.08 -7.36
C GLU A 401 -21.97 2.20 -6.70
N ARG A 402 -21.09 1.69 -7.55
CA ARG A 402 -20.03 0.70 -7.24
C ARG A 402 -18.72 1.11 -7.87
N GLU A 403 -17.98 1.98 -7.19
CA GLU A 403 -16.75 2.58 -7.69
C GLU A 403 -15.68 1.56 -8.16
N TRP A 404 -15.72 0.32 -7.67
CA TRP A 404 -14.83 -0.75 -8.14
C TRP A 404 -15.30 -1.48 -9.40
N LEU A 405 -16.61 -1.56 -9.70
CA LEU A 405 -17.13 -2.30 -10.85
C LEU A 405 -17.58 -1.41 -12.01
N ASP A 406 -18.25 -0.29 -11.72
CA ASP A 406 -18.90 0.54 -12.73
C ASP A 406 -17.87 1.12 -13.71
N THR A 407 -18.25 1.39 -14.96
CA THR A 407 -17.28 1.80 -15.99
C THR A 407 -16.62 3.14 -15.67
N VAL A 408 -15.32 3.27 -15.96
CA VAL A 408 -14.56 4.50 -15.67
C VAL A 408 -14.93 5.59 -16.67
N VAL A 409 -16.00 6.33 -16.39
CA VAL A 409 -16.41 7.52 -17.14
C VAL A 409 -15.44 8.67 -16.85
N LEU A 410 -15.07 9.40 -17.89
CA LEU A 410 -14.14 10.53 -17.85
C LEU A 410 -14.77 11.73 -18.55
N ASP A 411 -14.61 12.92 -17.98
CA ASP A 411 -14.88 14.17 -18.66
C ASP A 411 -13.64 14.54 -19.50
N PRO A 412 -13.76 14.72 -20.83
CA PRO A 412 -12.65 15.15 -21.69
C PRO A 412 -11.93 16.40 -21.17
N ARG A 413 -12.66 17.33 -20.52
CA ARG A 413 -12.14 18.57 -19.95
C ARG A 413 -11.21 18.34 -18.75
N ILE A 414 -11.35 17.20 -18.07
CA ILE A 414 -10.50 16.79 -16.95
C ILE A 414 -9.42 15.81 -17.42
N ALA A 415 -9.80 14.81 -18.22
CA ALA A 415 -8.88 13.78 -18.74
C ALA A 415 -7.69 14.37 -19.50
N THR A 416 -7.90 15.42 -20.31
CA THR A 416 -6.84 16.14 -21.04
C THR A 416 -5.89 16.94 -20.14
N ARG A 417 -6.28 17.25 -18.90
CA ARG A 417 -5.47 17.99 -17.92
C ARG A 417 -4.69 17.09 -16.96
N MET A 418 -5.05 15.81 -16.87
CA MET A 418 -4.35 14.84 -16.05
C MET A 418 -2.97 14.54 -16.62
N GLN A 419 -1.94 14.59 -15.77
CA GLN A 419 -0.57 14.22 -16.13
C GLN A 419 -0.13 12.94 -15.41
N ARG A 420 0.84 12.25 -16.00
CA ARG A 420 1.59 11.14 -15.40
C ARG A 420 3.06 11.52 -15.28
N TYR A 421 3.68 11.28 -14.13
CA TYR A 421 5.15 11.28 -14.04
C TYR A 421 5.71 10.05 -14.76
N VAL A 422 6.83 10.24 -15.45
CA VAL A 422 7.56 9.16 -16.14
C VAL A 422 9.04 9.35 -15.85
N LEU A 423 9.76 8.26 -15.62
CA LEU A 423 11.21 8.29 -15.46
C LEU A 423 11.86 8.76 -16.78
N SER A 424 12.69 9.81 -16.73
CA SER A 424 13.46 10.28 -17.89
C SER A 424 14.30 9.15 -18.49
N PRO A 425 14.52 9.08 -19.82
CA PRO A 425 15.45 8.10 -20.41
C PRO A 425 16.87 8.22 -19.84
N GLU A 426 17.28 9.41 -19.41
CA GLU A 426 18.56 9.64 -18.73
C GLU A 426 18.59 8.96 -17.36
N ASP A 427 17.56 9.18 -16.54
CA ASP A 427 17.38 8.54 -15.23
C ASP A 427 17.20 7.02 -15.33
N GLU A 428 16.55 6.53 -16.40
CA GLU A 428 16.46 5.10 -16.69
C GLU A 428 17.84 4.50 -16.99
N SER A 429 18.64 5.15 -17.85
CA SER A 429 20.02 4.70 -18.13
C SER A 429 20.89 4.72 -16.87
N ARG A 430 20.73 5.76 -16.03
CA ARG A 430 21.39 5.88 -14.72
C ARG A 430 20.98 4.75 -13.78
N SER A 431 19.71 4.38 -13.75
CA SER A 431 19.21 3.23 -12.97
C SER A 431 19.87 1.91 -13.38
N GLN A 432 20.23 1.76 -14.67
CA GLN A 432 20.94 0.59 -15.19
C GLN A 432 22.42 0.61 -14.76
N ARG A 433 23.12 1.75 -14.88
CA ARG A 433 24.51 1.91 -14.39
C ARG A 433 24.64 1.66 -12.88
N ILE A 434 23.66 2.09 -12.08
CA ILE A 434 23.58 1.81 -10.63
C ILE A 434 23.30 0.31 -10.39
N ALA A 435 22.41 -0.31 -11.17
CA ALA A 435 22.11 -1.74 -11.06
C ALA A 435 23.33 -2.62 -11.37
N GLU A 436 24.12 -2.26 -12.39
CA GLU A 436 25.43 -2.86 -12.71
C GLU A 436 26.48 -2.56 -11.63
N GLY A 437 26.41 -1.37 -11.03
CA GLY A 437 27.31 -0.88 -9.99
C GLY A 437 28.51 -0.11 -10.54
N VAL A 438 28.38 0.43 -11.76
CA VAL A 438 29.31 1.39 -12.40
C VAL A 438 29.16 2.78 -11.76
N GLU A 439 27.93 3.11 -11.34
CA GLU A 439 27.58 4.39 -10.70
C GLU A 439 27.00 4.14 -9.30
N TYR A 440 26.92 5.21 -8.48
CA TYR A 440 26.34 5.22 -7.14
C TYR A 440 25.45 6.46 -6.93
N ILE A 441 25.27 6.91 -5.69
CA ILE A 441 24.56 8.15 -5.35
C ILE A 441 25.28 9.35 -6.01
N LEU A 442 24.52 10.34 -6.49
CA LEU A 442 25.09 11.48 -7.21
C LEU A 442 25.98 12.29 -6.26
N GLY A 443 27.26 12.44 -6.62
CA GLY A 443 28.26 13.17 -5.81
C GLY A 443 28.93 12.36 -4.70
N GLU A 444 28.61 11.08 -4.52
CA GLU A 444 29.22 10.23 -3.48
C GLU A 444 30.08 9.11 -4.09
N GLU A 445 31.24 8.83 -3.48
CA GLU A 445 32.02 7.64 -3.82
C GLU A 445 31.42 6.38 -3.17
N ARG A 446 31.44 5.27 -3.91
CA ARG A 446 30.87 4.00 -3.44
C ARG A 446 31.70 3.41 -2.29
N PRO A 447 31.12 3.16 -1.09
CA PRO A 447 31.87 2.66 0.06
C PRO A 447 32.43 1.25 -0.19
N VAL A 448 33.64 1.01 0.32
CA VAL A 448 34.40 -0.24 0.12
C VAL A 448 33.57 -1.45 0.59
N PRO A 449 33.45 -2.52 -0.22
CA PRO A 449 32.55 -3.65 0.07
C PRO A 449 33.03 -4.52 1.24
N VAL A 450 32.71 -4.11 2.48
CA VAL A 450 33.04 -4.83 3.71
C VAL A 450 32.52 -6.29 3.68
N PRO A 451 33.39 -7.31 3.83
CA PRO A 451 32.99 -8.72 3.79
C PRO A 451 31.96 -9.10 4.85
N PHE A 452 31.08 -10.07 4.54
CA PHE A 452 30.02 -10.51 5.45
C PHE A 452 30.53 -10.92 6.84
N TRP A 453 31.66 -11.63 6.92
CA TRP A 453 32.26 -12.02 8.21
C TRP A 453 32.70 -10.80 9.04
N ARG A 454 33.26 -9.75 8.41
CA ARG A 454 33.63 -8.50 9.10
C ARG A 454 32.36 -7.75 9.56
N ARG A 455 31.33 -7.66 8.72
CA ARG A 455 30.02 -7.09 9.10
C ARG A 455 29.36 -7.83 10.27
N MET A 456 29.48 -9.15 10.33
CA MET A 456 28.98 -9.96 11.45
C MET A 456 29.84 -9.77 12.72
N TRP A 457 31.16 -9.69 12.58
CA TRP A 457 32.09 -9.44 13.68
C TRP A 457 31.89 -8.07 14.33
N ILE A 458 31.58 -7.05 13.52
CA ILE A 458 31.20 -5.71 13.99
C ILE A 458 29.83 -5.75 14.67
N LYS A 459 28.80 -6.28 13.99
CA LYS A 459 27.42 -6.22 14.50
C LYS A 459 27.13 -7.12 15.71
N TYR A 460 27.86 -8.21 15.89
CA TYR A 460 27.58 -9.25 16.90
C TYR A 460 28.82 -9.70 17.70
N GLY A 461 29.95 -8.99 17.58
CA GLY A 461 31.19 -9.28 18.28
C GLY A 461 31.87 -8.00 18.76
N TYR A 462 33.18 -8.05 18.95
CA TYR A 462 34.01 -6.91 19.37
C TYR A 462 34.66 -6.19 18.17
N GLY A 463 33.97 -6.16 17.03
CA GLY A 463 34.42 -5.40 15.86
C GLY A 463 34.02 -3.94 15.95
N GLU A 464 34.99 -3.04 15.82
CA GLU A 464 34.72 -1.61 15.68
C GLU A 464 34.72 -1.24 14.19
N ASP A 465 33.84 -0.33 13.78
CA ASP A 465 33.79 0.18 12.42
C ASP A 465 35.01 1.07 12.13
N ASP A 466 35.54 1.03 10.91
CA ASP A 466 36.69 1.85 10.52
C ASP A 466 36.38 3.38 10.60
N GLU A 467 35.10 3.76 10.72
CA GLU A 467 34.64 5.14 10.98
C GLU A 467 34.58 5.48 12.48
N THR A 468 34.13 4.56 13.34
CA THR A 468 34.16 4.81 14.80
C THR A 468 35.60 4.77 15.32
N LEU A 469 36.48 3.99 14.70
CA LEU A 469 37.94 4.04 14.91
C LEU A 469 38.55 5.39 14.54
N LYS A 470 38.11 6.04 13.45
CA LYS A 470 38.54 7.41 13.08
C LYS A 470 38.01 8.48 14.03
N MET A 471 36.83 8.28 14.61
CA MET A 471 36.19 9.22 15.54
C MET A 471 36.70 9.09 16.98
N LYS A 472 37.45 8.03 17.32
CA LYS A 472 38.12 7.95 18.63
C LYS A 472 39.26 8.98 18.69
N PRO A 473 39.35 9.80 19.74
CA PRO A 473 40.52 10.64 19.95
C PRO A 473 41.75 9.73 20.13
N ILE A 474 42.85 10.09 19.47
CA ILE A 474 44.14 9.40 19.64
C ILE A 474 44.69 9.80 21.01
N LEU A 475 44.28 9.06 22.03
CA LEU A 475 44.95 9.02 23.33
C LEU A 475 46.32 8.38 23.11
N GLY A 476 47.34 9.21 22.86
CA GLY A 476 48.73 8.79 23.00
C GLY A 476 48.98 8.31 24.44
N ASN A 477 49.92 7.38 24.62
CA ASN A 477 50.15 6.70 25.89
C ASN A 477 50.18 7.67 27.08
N ILE A 478 49.14 7.61 27.93
CA ILE A 478 49.11 8.29 29.22
C ILE A 478 49.92 7.51 30.27
N ASP A 479 50.18 6.23 29.99
CA ASP A 479 51.18 5.40 30.67
C ASP A 479 52.60 5.85 30.27
N GLY A 480 53.00 7.02 30.78
CA GLY A 480 54.38 7.49 30.73
C GLY A 480 55.22 6.77 31.78
N GLU A 481 56.01 5.78 31.34
CA GLU A 481 57.08 5.19 32.16
C GLU A 481 58.24 6.20 32.31
N ASP A 482 58.08 7.13 33.25
CA ASP A 482 59.16 7.97 33.80
C ASP A 482 59.01 8.01 35.34
N ILE A 483 60.10 7.64 36.04
CA ILE A 483 60.25 7.47 37.52
C ILE A 483 59.75 6.12 38.08
#